data_AF-A0A537UNA1-F1
#
_entry.id   AF-A0A537UNA1-F1
#
_cell.length_a   1.000
_cell.length_b   1.000
_cell.length_c   1.000
_cell.angle_alpha   90.00
_cell.angle_beta   90.00
_cell.angle_gamma   90.00
#
_symmetry.space_group_name_H-M   'P 1'
#
loop_
_entity.id
_entity.type
_entity.pdbx_description
1 polymer ?
#
loop_
_entity_poly.entity_id
_entity_poly.type
_entity_poly.pdbx_seq_one_letter_code
_entity_poly.pdbx_strand_id
1 'polypeptide(L)'
;MPDFPIDPELRIRASPPIVLRRTTEAIEFIRRMALSSPNRAWEEVLQNLEAARDEWTAMEAVVHLELLLEARDLLIEESTAYASRFDQGQSRAA
;
A
#
# COMPACT_ATOMS: atom_id res chain seq x y z
N MET A 1 -15.60 6.89 -4.00
CA MET A 1 -14.65 6.94 -2.88
C MET A 1 -13.82 8.21 -3.02
N PRO A 2 -13.48 8.91 -1.94
CA PRO A 2 -12.55 10.03 -2.02
C PRO A 2 -11.18 9.54 -2.50
N ASP A 3 -10.48 10.37 -3.27
CA ASP A 3 -9.16 10.05 -3.80
C ASP A 3 -8.09 10.79 -3.00
N PHE A 4 -7.26 10.03 -2.27
CA PHE A 4 -6.27 10.59 -1.36
C PHE A 4 -4.86 10.47 -1.96
N PRO A 5 -3.96 11.43 -1.71
CA PRO A 5 -2.56 11.32 -2.09
C PRO A 5 -1.89 10.14 -1.38
N ILE A 6 -0.95 9.50 -2.07
CA ILE A 6 -0.01 8.53 -1.52
C ILE A 6 1.36 9.23 -1.47
N ASP A 7 1.82 9.54 -0.26
CA ASP A 7 3.11 10.21 -0.01
C ASP A 7 3.87 9.48 1.10
N PRO A 8 5.02 8.82 0.81
CA PRO A 8 5.68 8.76 -0.50
C PRO A 8 4.93 7.89 -1.52
N GLU A 9 5.10 8.17 -2.82
CA GLU A 9 4.54 7.37 -3.91
C GLU A 9 5.02 5.90 -3.84
N LEU A 10 4.13 4.94 -4.08
CA LEU A 10 4.52 3.53 -4.13
C LEU A 10 5.06 3.17 -5.52
N ARG A 11 6.33 2.81 -5.60
CA ARG A 11 6.98 2.33 -6.83
C ARG A 11 7.02 0.81 -6.86
N ILE A 12 6.46 0.22 -7.90
CA ILE A 12 6.27 -1.21 -8.03
C ILE A 12 7.13 -1.76 -9.16
N ARG A 13 7.81 -2.86 -8.86
CA ARG A 13 8.68 -3.61 -9.76
C ARG A 13 7.85 -4.23 -10.88
N ALA A 14 7.96 -3.63 -12.05
CA ALA A 14 7.36 -4.07 -13.31
C ALA A 14 8.21 -3.52 -14.47
N SER A 15 7.90 -3.95 -15.70
CA SER A 15 8.55 -3.42 -16.91
C SER A 15 7.48 -2.89 -17.88
N PRO A 16 7.29 -1.56 -17.97
CA PRO A 16 7.95 -0.50 -17.17
C PRO A 16 7.47 -0.46 -15.70
N PRO A 17 8.21 0.20 -14.78
CA PRO A 17 7.79 0.35 -13.39
C PRO A 17 6.43 1.04 -13.27
N ILE A 18 5.62 0.59 -12.30
CA ILE A 18 4.32 1.20 -12.00
C ILE A 18 4.52 2.13 -10.80
N VAL A 19 3.91 3.31 -10.84
CA VAL A 19 3.97 4.28 -9.74
C VAL A 19 2.55 4.61 -9.31
N LEU A 20 2.25 4.43 -8.03
CA LEU A 20 0.97 4.76 -7.43
C LEU A 20 1.13 6.03 -6.58
N ARG A 21 0.39 7.06 -6.95
CA ARG A 21 0.38 8.40 -6.33
C ARG A 21 -0.93 8.69 -5.62
N ARG A 22 -1.96 7.91 -5.91
CA ARG A 22 -3.33 8.12 -5.44
C ARG A 22 -3.99 6.80 -5.03
N THR A 23 -4.92 6.84 -4.09
CA THR A 23 -5.62 5.64 -3.62
C THR A 23 -6.49 5.00 -4.70
N THR A 24 -7.03 5.77 -5.65
CA THR A 24 -7.72 5.22 -6.82
C THR A 24 -6.81 4.40 -7.71
N GLU A 25 -5.58 4.86 -7.97
CA GLU A 25 -4.57 4.10 -8.73
C GLU A 25 -4.20 2.80 -8.01
N ALA A 26 -4.09 2.84 -6.68
CA ALA A 26 -3.85 1.66 -5.86
C ALA A 26 -4.99 0.64 -5.94
N ILE A 27 -6.25 1.09 -5.91
CA ILE A 27 -7.42 0.22 -6.07
C ILE A 27 -7.42 -0.46 -7.44
N GLU A 28 -7.19 0.30 -8.50
CA GLU A 28 -7.13 -0.27 -9.86
C GLU A 28 -6.00 -1.29 -10.00
N PHE A 29 -4.84 -1.00 -9.40
CA PHE A 29 -3.73 -1.93 -9.36
C PHE A 29 -4.11 -3.23 -8.63
N ILE A 30 -4.65 -3.15 -7.42
CA ILE A 30 -5.00 -4.34 -6.62
C ILE A 30 -6.08 -5.16 -7.32
N ARG A 31 -7.08 -4.53 -7.94
CA ARG A 31 -8.11 -5.24 -8.74
C ARG A 31 -7.47 -6.06 -9.86
N ARG A 32 -6.49 -5.51 -10.59
CA ARG A 32 -5.74 -6.27 -11.61
C ARG A 32 -4.95 -7.42 -11.00
N MET A 33 -4.28 -7.18 -9.87
CA MET A 33 -3.50 -8.21 -9.17
C MET A 33 -4.37 -9.36 -8.68
N ALA A 34 -5.52 -9.06 -8.06
CA ALA A 34 -6.47 -10.05 -7.57
C ALA A 34 -7.04 -10.94 -8.69
N LEU A 35 -7.19 -10.39 -9.91
CA LEU A 35 -7.58 -11.17 -11.09
C LEU A 35 -6.46 -12.10 -11.57
N SER A 36 -5.21 -11.64 -11.57
CA SER A 36 -4.06 -12.43 -12.05
C SER A 36 -3.53 -13.46 -11.05
N SER A 37 -3.61 -13.16 -9.76
CA SER A 37 -3.10 -13.97 -8.66
C SER A 37 -4.05 -13.84 -7.47
N PRO A 38 -5.18 -14.58 -7.49
CA PRO A 38 -6.17 -14.52 -6.43
C PRO A 38 -5.55 -14.84 -5.08
N ASN A 39 -5.70 -13.92 -4.13
CA ASN A 39 -5.19 -14.07 -2.78
C ASN A 39 -5.98 -13.17 -1.83
N ARG A 40 -6.36 -13.73 -0.67
CA ARG A 40 -7.10 -13.03 0.37
C ARG A 40 -6.45 -11.71 0.82
N ALA A 41 -5.12 -11.64 0.84
CA ALA A 41 -4.41 -10.42 1.21
C ALA A 41 -4.69 -9.25 0.25
N TRP A 42 -4.84 -9.51 -1.05
CA TRP A 42 -5.23 -8.48 -2.01
C TRP A 42 -6.66 -8.00 -1.76
N GLU A 43 -7.58 -8.93 -1.46
CA GLU A 43 -8.98 -8.61 -1.17
C GLU A 43 -9.13 -7.78 0.11
N GLU A 44 -8.35 -8.10 1.15
CA GLU A 44 -8.36 -7.37 2.42
C GLU A 44 -7.88 -5.93 2.26
N VAL A 45 -6.75 -5.72 1.58
CA VAL A 45 -6.24 -4.36 1.30
C VAL A 45 -7.21 -3.58 0.41
N LEU A 46 -7.82 -4.24 -0.60
CA LEU A 46 -8.83 -3.62 -1.45
C LEU A 46 -10.04 -3.14 -0.63
N GLN A 47 -10.56 -3.98 0.28
CA GLN A 47 -11.68 -3.62 1.15
C GLN A 47 -11.33 -2.43 2.05
N ASN A 48 -10.13 -2.41 2.64
CA ASN A 48 -9.68 -1.31 3.49
C ASN A 48 -9.60 0.01 2.71
N LEU A 49 -9.04 -0.01 1.50
CA LEU A 49 -8.99 1.17 0.63
C LEU A 49 -10.39 1.66 0.25
N GLU A 50 -11.29 0.77 -0.17
CA GLU A 50 -12.66 1.13 -0.56
C GLU A 50 -13.52 1.64 0.60
N ALA A 51 -13.24 1.14 1.81
CA ALA A 51 -13.88 1.55 3.05
C ALA A 51 -13.36 2.90 3.57
N ALA A 52 -12.17 3.33 3.18
CA ALA A 52 -11.59 4.60 3.61
C ALA A 52 -12.51 5.79 3.26
N ARG A 53 -12.72 6.66 4.25
CA ARG A 53 -13.56 7.86 4.13
C ARG A 53 -12.81 9.16 4.44
N ASP A 54 -11.62 9.03 5.01
CA ASP A 54 -10.74 10.13 5.40
C ASP A 54 -9.29 9.77 5.08
N GLU A 55 -8.41 10.78 5.18
CA GLU A 55 -7.01 10.66 4.82
C GLU A 55 -6.24 9.71 5.75
N TRP A 56 -6.63 9.64 7.04
CA TRP A 56 -5.99 8.75 8.00
C TRP A 56 -6.26 7.28 7.66
N THR A 57 -7.53 6.92 7.47
CA THR A 57 -7.94 5.55 7.10
C THR A 57 -7.38 5.15 5.73
N ALA A 58 -7.28 6.11 4.80
CA ALA A 58 -6.63 5.89 3.52
C ALA A 58 -5.12 5.60 3.67
N MET A 59 -4.42 6.38 4.50
CA MET A 59 -3.01 6.16 4.80
C MET A 59 -2.77 4.79 5.45
N GLU A 60 -3.59 4.40 6.43
CA GLU A 60 -3.51 3.05 7.03
C GLU A 60 -3.66 1.95 5.97
N ALA A 61 -4.66 2.05 5.09
CA ALA A 61 -4.86 1.08 4.02
C ALA A 61 -3.68 1.04 3.01
N VAL A 62 -3.06 2.19 2.75
CA VAL A 62 -1.85 2.30 1.91
C VAL A 62 -0.63 1.67 2.58
N VAL A 63 -0.46 1.82 3.90
CA VAL A 63 0.62 1.12 4.64
C VAL A 63 0.45 -0.39 4.55
N HIS A 64 -0.78 -0.90 4.65
CA HIS A 64 -1.05 -2.33 4.46
C HIS A 64 -0.72 -2.79 3.03
N LEU A 65 -0.95 -1.95 2.02
CA LEU A 65 -0.53 -2.23 0.65
C LEU A 65 1.00 -2.27 0.52
N GLU A 66 1.72 -1.32 1.10
CA GLU A 66 3.18 -1.27 1.10
C GLU A 66 3.79 -2.57 1.65
N LEU A 67 3.35 -2.99 2.84
CA LEU A 67 3.79 -4.24 3.47
C LEU A 67 3.50 -5.47 2.61
N LEU A 68 2.35 -5.51 1.94
CA LEU A 68 1.99 -6.62 1.04
C LEU A 68 2.86 -6.65 -0.21
N LEU A 69 3.24 -5.48 -0.75
CA LEU A 69 4.15 -5.37 -1.89
C LEU A 69 5.57 -5.78 -1.49
N GLU A 70 6.05 -5.34 -0.34
CA GLU A 70 7.36 -5.70 0.21
C GLU A 70 7.47 -7.20 0.46
N ALA A 71 6.49 -7.81 1.12
CA ALA A 71 6.44 -9.24 1.38
C ALA A 71 6.43 -10.10 0.10
N ARG A 72 6.13 -9.51 -1.06
CA ARG A 72 6.10 -10.16 -2.37
C ARG A 72 7.29 -9.75 -3.26
N ASP A 73 8.26 -9.01 -2.75
CA ASP A 73 9.39 -8.45 -3.51
C ASP A 73 8.95 -7.60 -4.73
N LEU A 74 7.76 -6.97 -4.61
CA LEU A 74 7.18 -6.11 -5.64
C LEU A 74 7.46 -4.63 -5.39
N LEU A 75 7.76 -4.24 -4.16
CA LEU A 75 8.08 -2.84 -3.85
C LEU A 75 9.51 -2.52 -4.31
N ILE A 76 9.69 -1.36 -4.95
CA ILE A 76 11.01 -0.79 -5.21
C ILE A 76 11.34 0.11 -4.02
N GLU A 77 12.34 -0.28 -3.24
CA GLU A 77 12.84 0.53 -2.12
C GLU A 77 13.49 1.82 -2.64
N GLU A 78 12.82 2.96 -2.45
CA GLU A 78 13.49 4.26 -2.43
C GLU A 78 13.76 4.62 -0.96
N SER A 79 14.92 4.23 -0.43
CA SER A 79 15.43 4.66 0.89
C SER A 79 14.33 4.88 1.95
N THR A 80 13.69 3.78 2.37
CA THR A 80 12.47 3.73 3.19
C THR A 80 12.60 4.49 4.52
N ALA A 81 11.90 5.63 4.63
CA ALA A 81 11.79 6.41 5.87
C ALA A 81 10.54 6.10 6.70
N TYR A 82 9.60 5.28 6.20
CA TYR A 82 8.28 5.09 6.81
C TYR A 82 8.10 3.74 7.51
N ALA A 83 8.49 2.61 6.90
CA ALA A 83 8.45 1.30 7.55
C ALA A 83 9.29 1.27 8.86
N SER A 84 10.46 1.91 8.86
CA SER A 84 11.30 2.04 10.07
C SER A 84 10.65 2.86 11.19
N ARG A 85 9.73 3.79 10.89
CA ARG A 85 9.09 4.64 11.91
C ARG A 85 7.98 3.91 12.67
N PHE A 86 7.30 2.95 12.05
CA PHE A 86 6.26 2.17 12.72
C PHE A 86 6.85 1.05 13.58
N ASP A 87 7.99 0.47 13.20
CA ASP A 87 8.71 -0.52 14.01
C ASP A 87 9.29 0.11 15.30
N GLN A 88 9.67 1.39 15.23
CA GLN A 88 10.27 2.12 16.37
C GLN A 88 9.25 2.55 17.44
N GLY A 89 7.94 2.48 17.16
CA GLY A 89 6.87 2.85 18.10
C GLY A 89 6.49 1.77 19.11
N GLN A 90 6.85 0.50 18.86
CA GLN A 90 6.50 -0.61 19.77
C GLN A 90 7.58 -0.94 20.80
N SER A 91 8.77 -0.35 20.71
CA SER A 91 9.91 -0.63 21.60
C SER A 91 10.07 0.37 22.76
N ARG A 92 8.98 0.78 23.44
CA ARG A 92 9.07 1.51 24.73
C ARG A 92 7.88 1.21 25.65
N ALA A 93 7.86 0.01 26.21
CA ALA A 93 7.25 -0.25 27.52
C ALA A 93 7.86 -1.54 28.09
N ALA A 94 8.92 -1.41 28.88
CA ALA A 94 9.45 -2.42 29.79
C ALA A 94 9.83 -1.72 31.10
#